data_AF-A0ABD1WKF7-F1
#
_entry.id   AF-A0ABD1WKF7-F1
#
_cell.length_a   1.000
_cell.length_b   1.000
_cell.length_c   1.000
_cell.angle_alpha   90.00
_cell.angle_beta   90.00
_cell.angle_gamma   90.00
#
_symmetry.space_group_name_H-M   'P 1'
#
loop_
_entity.id
_entity.type
_entity.pdbx_description
1 polymer ?
#
loop_
_entity_poly.entity_id
_entity_poly.type
_entity_poly.pdbx_seq_one_letter_code
_entity_poly.pdbx_strand_id
1 'polypeptide(L)'
;MDSPASLELYPDIPSVKEVDDLLVACVGQMAVTAGSLLLWQPLNQEVLMQTRAEKVRSRILGLRIVQFLVEKLKEEYLAFLPETIPFLGELLEDVELPVKSLAQEILKEMETLSGESLRQYL
;
A
#
# COMPACT_ATOMS: atom_id res chain seq x y z
N MET A 1 -26.55 13.25 23.63
CA MET A 1 -25.37 13.25 22.76
C MET A 1 -25.89 13.46 21.37
N ASP A 2 -25.98 14.71 20.96
CA ASP A 2 -26.49 15.09 19.65
C ASP A 2 -25.64 14.38 18.59
N SER A 3 -26.31 13.69 17.66
CA SER A 3 -25.68 13.16 16.46
C SER A 3 -24.92 14.31 15.82
N PRO A 4 -23.60 14.19 15.55
CA PRO A 4 -22.89 15.25 14.85
C PRO A 4 -23.68 15.52 13.57
N ALA A 5 -24.08 16.77 13.36
CA ALA A 5 -24.88 17.19 12.22
C ALA A 5 -24.31 16.54 10.96
N SER A 6 -25.14 15.76 10.27
CA SER A 6 -24.74 14.87 9.19
C SER A 6 -23.80 15.59 8.24
N LEU A 7 -22.58 15.06 8.08
CA LEU A 7 -21.56 15.57 7.15
C LEU A 7 -22.11 15.71 5.71
N GLU A 8 -23.22 15.05 5.41
CA GLU A 8 -24.05 15.17 4.21
C GLU A 8 -24.53 16.60 3.89
N LEU A 9 -24.51 17.54 4.85
CA LEU A 9 -24.93 18.93 4.63
C LEU A 9 -23.84 19.80 3.96
N TYR A 10 -22.64 19.28 3.80
CA TYR A 10 -21.50 20.02 3.26
C TYR A 10 -21.06 19.38 1.93
N PRO A 11 -21.52 19.91 0.78
CA PRO A 11 -21.22 19.34 -0.52
C PRO A 11 -19.72 19.36 -0.87
N ASP A 12 -18.93 20.15 -0.15
CA ASP A 12 -17.47 20.24 -0.31
C ASP A 12 -16.69 19.18 0.50
N ILE A 13 -17.38 18.33 1.28
CA ILE A 13 -16.71 17.24 2.02
C ILE A 13 -16.38 16.10 1.06
N PRO A 14 -15.11 15.65 0.99
CA PRO A 14 -14.73 14.56 0.12
C PRO A 14 -15.41 13.25 0.54
N SER A 15 -15.84 12.48 -0.44
CA SER A 15 -16.30 11.11 -0.27
C SER A 15 -15.20 10.22 0.32
N VAL A 16 -15.60 9.07 0.89
CA VAL A 16 -14.69 8.04 1.38
C VAL A 16 -13.64 7.65 0.34
N LYS A 17 -14.05 7.52 -0.92
CA LYS A 17 -13.16 7.19 -2.03
C LYS A 17 -12.15 8.30 -2.30
N GLU A 18 -12.59 9.56 -2.30
CA GLU A 18 -11.68 10.70 -2.50
C GLU A 18 -10.66 10.79 -1.37
N VAL A 19 -11.08 10.56 -0.13
CA VAL A 19 -10.15 10.50 1.02
C VAL A 19 -9.16 9.35 0.87
N ASP A 20 -9.61 8.18 0.42
CA ASP A 20 -8.74 7.03 0.16
C ASP A 20 -7.70 7.33 -0.91
N ASP A 21 -8.12 7.93 -2.02
CA ASP A 21 -7.25 8.29 -3.12
C ASP A 21 -6.23 9.37 -2.69
N LEU A 22 -6.68 10.37 -1.93
CA LEU A 22 -5.80 11.41 -1.36
C LEU A 22 -4.79 10.84 -0.37
N LEU A 23 -5.19 9.87 0.47
CA LEU A 23 -4.30 9.24 1.43
C LEU A 23 -3.18 8.48 0.72
N VAL A 24 -3.52 7.65 -0.27
CA VAL A 24 -2.53 6.89 -1.06
C VAL A 24 -1.57 7.85 -1.74
N ALA A 25 -2.09 8.89 -2.40
CA ALA A 25 -1.28 9.90 -3.08
C ALA A 25 -0.38 10.67 -2.11
N CYS A 26 -0.88 11.06 -0.95
CA CYS A 26 -0.13 11.81 0.06
C CYS A 26 1.07 11.00 0.56
N VAL A 27 0.86 9.77 1.01
CA VAL A 27 1.92 8.91 1.55
C VAL A 27 2.93 8.54 0.45
N GLY A 28 2.43 8.17 -0.74
CA GLY A 28 3.29 7.88 -1.88
C GLY A 28 4.14 9.07 -2.29
N GLN A 29 3.56 10.27 -2.35
CA GLN A 29 4.29 11.48 -2.72
C GLN A 29 5.29 11.92 -1.66
N MET A 30 5.03 11.65 -0.37
CA MET A 30 6.03 11.84 0.69
C MET A 30 7.28 11.00 0.43
N ALA A 31 7.13 9.74 0.02
CA ALA A 31 8.28 8.89 -0.32
C ALA A 31 9.04 9.44 -1.53
N VAL A 32 8.35 9.75 -2.63
CA VAL A 32 8.98 10.31 -3.84
C VAL A 32 9.74 11.60 -3.52
N THR A 33 9.17 12.46 -2.70
CA THR A 33 9.78 13.75 -2.32
C THR A 33 10.95 13.57 -1.35
N ALA A 34 10.89 12.57 -0.47
CA ALA A 34 11.95 12.29 0.49
C ALA A 34 13.28 11.90 -0.19
N GLY A 35 13.22 11.13 -1.28
CA GLY A 35 14.40 10.78 -2.09
C GLY A 35 15.55 10.15 -1.29
N SER A 36 15.24 9.45 -0.19
CA SER A 36 16.24 9.00 0.78
C SER A 36 15.89 7.64 1.35
N LEU A 37 16.80 6.68 1.17
CA LEU A 37 16.69 5.34 1.71
C LEU A 37 16.47 5.34 3.24
N LEU A 38 17.13 6.26 3.95
CA LEU A 38 16.99 6.42 5.40
C LEU A 38 15.53 6.72 5.82
N LEU A 39 14.80 7.47 5.00
CA LEU A 39 13.40 7.84 5.25
C LEU A 39 12.43 6.79 4.69
N TRP A 40 12.80 6.12 3.60
CA TRP A 40 11.98 5.08 2.99
C TRP A 40 11.89 3.83 3.84
N GLN A 41 12.96 3.41 4.51
CA GLN A 41 12.94 2.22 5.38
C GLN A 41 11.82 2.25 6.44
N PRO A 42 11.76 3.25 7.35
CA PRO A 42 10.69 3.29 8.35
C PRO A 42 9.32 3.51 7.73
N LEU A 43 9.22 4.25 6.62
CA LEU A 43 7.96 4.44 5.92
C LEU A 43 7.42 3.13 5.34
N ASN A 44 8.27 2.37 4.66
CA ASN A 44 7.90 1.11 4.06
C ASN A 44 7.45 0.10 5.12
N GLN A 45 8.21 0.01 6.21
CA GLN A 45 7.86 -0.85 7.34
C GLN A 45 6.48 -0.50 7.90
N GLU A 46 6.19 0.78 8.18
CA GLU A 46 4.89 1.18 8.71
C GLU A 46 3.73 0.90 7.74
N VAL A 47 3.94 1.13 6.44
CA VAL A 47 2.95 0.79 5.39
C VAL A 47 2.70 -0.71 5.35
N LEU A 48 3.76 -1.53 5.37
CA LEU A 48 3.65 -2.99 5.41
C LEU A 48 2.89 -3.44 6.66
N MET A 49 3.10 -2.83 7.83
CA MET A 49 2.32 -3.16 9.02
C MET A 49 0.81 -2.90 8.84
N GLN A 50 0.42 -1.86 8.09
CA GLN A 50 -1.00 -1.60 7.80
C GLN A 50 -1.64 -2.67 6.89
N THR A 51 -0.85 -3.38 6.08
CA THR A 51 -1.38 -4.46 5.25
C THR A 51 -1.87 -5.64 6.05
N ARG A 52 -1.53 -5.75 7.35
CA ARG A 52 -1.98 -6.81 8.27
C ARG A 52 -3.10 -6.37 9.22
N ALA A 53 -3.65 -5.18 9.02
CA ALA A 53 -4.71 -4.66 9.87
C ALA A 53 -5.98 -5.52 9.81
N GLU A 54 -6.72 -5.60 10.92
CA GLU A 54 -8.02 -6.31 10.98
C GLU A 54 -9.02 -5.76 9.96
N LYS A 55 -9.00 -4.44 9.76
CA LYS A 55 -9.89 -3.74 8.85
C LYS A 55 -9.45 -3.92 7.40
N VAL A 56 -10.33 -4.47 6.57
CA VAL A 56 -10.11 -4.68 5.13
C VAL A 56 -9.68 -3.40 4.41
N ARG A 57 -10.35 -2.27 4.69
CA ARG A 57 -9.99 -0.96 4.10
C ARG A 57 -8.55 -0.56 4.39
N SER A 58 -8.06 -0.80 5.61
CA SER A 58 -6.67 -0.50 5.98
C SER A 58 -5.69 -1.38 5.20
N ARG A 59 -5.99 -2.67 5.03
CA ARG A 59 -5.15 -3.58 4.24
C ARG A 59 -5.07 -3.15 2.77
N ILE A 60 -6.22 -2.84 2.18
CA ILE A 60 -6.30 -2.34 0.80
C ILE A 60 -5.50 -1.04 0.64
N LEU A 61 -5.67 -0.08 1.55
CA LEU A 61 -4.93 1.18 1.48
C LEU A 61 -3.42 1.00 1.64
N GLY A 62 -2.98 0.12 2.56
CA GLY A 62 -1.58 -0.24 2.70
C GLY A 62 -1.01 -0.83 1.41
N LEU A 63 -1.71 -1.79 0.79
CA LEU A 63 -1.30 -2.38 -0.49
C LEU A 63 -1.29 -1.37 -1.63
N ARG A 64 -2.29 -0.46 -1.70
CA ARG A 64 -2.29 0.62 -2.72
C ARG A 64 -1.11 1.57 -2.55
N ILE A 65 -0.68 1.83 -1.32
CA ILE A 65 0.54 2.61 -1.07
C ILE A 65 1.76 1.81 -1.51
N VAL A 66 1.88 0.52 -1.16
CA VAL A 66 2.98 -0.35 -1.64
C VAL A 66 3.07 -0.32 -3.16
N GLN A 67 1.95 -0.51 -3.87
CA GLN A 67 1.90 -0.44 -5.33
C GLN A 67 2.41 0.90 -5.85
N PHE A 68 1.95 2.02 -5.27
CA PHE A 68 2.43 3.34 -5.62
C PHE A 68 3.95 3.47 -5.42
N LEU A 69 4.49 2.93 -4.32
CA LEU A 69 5.93 2.96 -4.06
C LEU A 69 6.71 2.13 -5.08
N VAL A 70 6.25 0.92 -5.42
CA VAL A 70 6.84 0.09 -6.48
C VAL A 70 6.85 0.83 -7.81
N GLU A 71 5.72 1.44 -8.20
CA GLU A 71 5.58 2.16 -9.47
C GLU A 71 6.47 3.42 -9.56
N LYS A 72 6.61 4.17 -8.46
CA LYS A 72 7.30 5.46 -8.46
C LYS A 72 8.77 5.37 -8.09
N LEU A 73 9.12 4.50 -7.14
CA LEU A 73 10.51 4.30 -6.72
C LEU A 73 11.22 3.25 -7.56
N LYS A 74 10.51 2.40 -8.31
CA LYS A 74 11.08 1.46 -9.29
C LYS A 74 12.28 0.69 -8.73
N GLU A 75 13.43 0.70 -9.41
CA GLU A 75 14.63 -0.07 -9.07
C GLU A 75 15.08 0.17 -7.63
N GLU A 76 14.89 1.39 -7.10
CA GLU A 76 15.20 1.72 -5.71
C GLU A 76 14.32 0.95 -4.71
N TYR A 77 13.08 0.61 -5.08
CA TYR A 77 12.19 -0.19 -4.21
C TYR A 77 12.68 -1.64 -4.06
N LEU A 78 13.51 -2.15 -4.98
CA LEU A 78 14.02 -3.52 -4.92
C LEU A 78 14.87 -3.77 -3.66
N ALA A 79 15.43 -2.72 -3.05
CA ALA A 79 16.13 -2.81 -1.77
C ALA A 79 15.23 -3.32 -0.63
N PHE A 80 13.91 -3.18 -0.76
CA PHE A 80 12.90 -3.60 0.23
C PHE A 80 12.23 -4.93 -0.11
N LEU A 81 12.69 -5.65 -1.14
CA LEU A 81 12.18 -6.98 -1.47
C LEU A 81 12.18 -7.95 -0.26
N PRO A 82 13.28 -8.08 0.51
CA PRO A 82 13.35 -9.06 1.58
C PRO A 82 12.31 -8.83 2.68
N GLU A 83 11.94 -7.57 2.94
CA GLU A 83 10.91 -7.22 3.93
C GLU A 83 9.51 -7.24 3.35
N THR A 84 9.33 -6.94 2.06
CA THR A 84 8.01 -6.86 1.42
C THR A 84 7.45 -8.24 1.06
N ILE A 85 8.30 -9.17 0.60
CA ILE A 85 7.88 -10.51 0.15
C ILE A 85 7.11 -11.29 1.21
N PRO A 86 7.56 -11.38 2.49
CA PRO A 86 6.82 -12.10 3.52
C PRO A 86 5.40 -11.58 3.73
N PHE A 87 5.21 -10.25 3.67
CA PHE A 87 3.87 -9.64 3.79
C PHE A 87 2.99 -9.99 2.60
N LEU A 88 3.53 -9.94 1.38
CA LEU A 88 2.78 -10.36 0.20
C LEU A 88 2.40 -11.84 0.30
N GLY A 89 3.31 -12.72 0.77
CA GLY A 89 3.02 -14.12 1.00
C GLY A 89 1.84 -14.37 1.92
N GLU A 90 1.78 -13.66 3.05
CA GLU A 90 0.61 -13.71 3.96
C GLU A 90 -0.68 -13.25 3.24
N LEU A 91 -0.62 -12.17 2.45
CA LEU A 91 -1.79 -11.56 1.81
C LEU A 91 -2.30 -12.30 0.58
N LEU A 92 -1.46 -13.13 -0.05
CA LEU A 92 -1.90 -14.06 -1.09
C LEU A 92 -2.87 -15.11 -0.55
N GLU A 93 -2.88 -15.35 0.76
CA GLU A 93 -3.82 -16.23 1.46
C GLU A 93 -4.93 -15.46 2.19
N ASP A 94 -5.10 -14.15 1.95
CA ASP A 94 -6.18 -13.35 2.54
C ASP A 94 -7.57 -13.86 2.09
N VAL A 95 -8.52 -13.85 3.01
CA VAL A 95 -9.91 -14.26 2.76
C VAL A 95 -10.66 -13.28 1.87
N GLU A 96 -10.25 -12.01 1.88
CA GLU A 96 -10.84 -10.96 1.07
C GLU A 96 -10.23 -10.93 -0.31
N LEU A 97 -11.01 -11.32 -1.32
CA LEU A 97 -10.56 -11.38 -2.71
C LEU A 97 -9.91 -10.10 -3.23
N PRO A 98 -10.40 -8.87 -2.91
CA PRO A 98 -9.74 -7.64 -3.36
C PRO A 98 -8.32 -7.47 -2.80
N VAL A 99 -8.07 -7.92 -1.57
CA VAL A 99 -6.74 -7.85 -0.93
C VAL A 99 -5.79 -8.83 -1.63
N LYS A 100 -6.23 -10.08 -1.80
CA LYS A 100 -5.46 -11.11 -2.51
C LYS A 100 -5.12 -10.70 -3.94
N SER A 101 -6.08 -10.15 -4.67
CA SER A 101 -5.89 -9.72 -6.06
C SER A 101 -4.85 -8.60 -6.15
N LEU A 102 -4.93 -7.60 -5.27
CA LEU A 102 -3.97 -6.51 -5.27
C LEU A 102 -2.56 -6.97 -4.86
N ALA A 103 -2.44 -7.89 -3.89
CA ALA A 103 -1.16 -8.49 -3.54
C ALA A 103 -0.53 -9.28 -4.71
N GLN A 104 -1.35 -9.99 -5.49
CA GLN A 104 -0.90 -10.68 -6.71
C GLN A 104 -0.40 -9.72 -7.80
N GLU A 105 -1.10 -8.60 -7.99
CA GLU A 105 -0.71 -7.56 -8.93
C GLU A 105 0.65 -6.95 -8.56
N ILE A 106 0.81 -6.55 -7.30
CA ILE A 106 2.08 -6.00 -6.78
C ILE A 106 3.22 -6.99 -6.91
N LEU A 107 3.00 -8.27 -6.56
CA LEU A 107 4.02 -9.31 -6.71
C LEU A 107 4.48 -9.41 -8.17
N LYS A 108 3.55 -9.40 -9.12
CA LYS A 108 3.84 -9.49 -10.54
C LYS A 108 4.59 -8.26 -11.06
N GLU A 109 4.25 -7.07 -10.58
CA GLU A 109 4.98 -5.84 -10.90
C GLU A 109 6.42 -5.91 -10.38
N MET A 110 6.61 -6.40 -9.15
CA MET A 110 7.93 -6.58 -8.55
C MET A 110 8.75 -7.64 -9.29
N GLU A 111 8.14 -8.75 -9.74
CA GLU A 111 8.79 -9.76 -10.61
C GLU A 111 9.21 -9.17 -11.96
N THR A 112 8.36 -8.32 -12.54
CA THR A 112 8.66 -7.63 -13.80
C THR A 112 9.85 -6.68 -13.64
N LEU A 113 9.90 -5.98 -12.52
CA LEU A 113 10.94 -5.01 -12.20
C LEU A 113 12.28 -5.69 -11.83
N SER A 114 12.25 -6.78 -11.07
CA SER A 114 13.45 -7.54 -10.69
C SER A 114 14.02 -8.37 -11.85
N GLY A 115 13.18 -8.73 -12.82
CA GLY A 115 13.55 -9.63 -13.92
C GLY A 115 13.61 -11.10 -13.52
N GLU A 116 13.11 -11.46 -12.33
CA GLU A 116 13.07 -12.83 -11.83
C GLU A 116 11.74 -13.19 -11.17
N SER A 117 11.48 -14.50 -11.09
CA SER A 117 10.34 -15.03 -10.34
C SER A 117 10.60 -14.89 -8.83
N LEU A 118 9.73 -14.17 -8.14
CA LEU A 118 9.85 -13.96 -6.69
C LEU A 118 9.15 -15.07 -5.88
N ARG A 119 8.39 -15.93 -6.55
CA ARG A 119 7.69 -17.07 -5.92
C ARG A 119 8.58 -18.06 -5.19
N GLN A 120 9.88 -18.11 -5.51
CA GLN A 120 10.83 -18.96 -4.82
C GLN A 120 11.13 -18.50 -3.38
N TYR A 121 10.73 -17.28 -3.05
CA TYR A 121 10.89 -16.66 -1.73
C TYR A 121 9.59 -16.60 -0.92
N LEU A 122 8.48 -17.11 -1.48
CA LEU A 122 7.17 -17.24 -0.85
C LEU A 122 7.00 -18.67 -0.30
#